data_AF-A0A9D6YTF8-F1
#
_entry.id   AF-A0A9D6YTF8-F1
#
_cell.length_a   1.000
_cell.length_b   1.000
_cell.length_c   1.000
_cell.angle_alpha   90.00
_cell.angle_beta   90.00
_cell.angle_gamma   90.00
#
_symmetry.space_group_name_H-M   'P 1'
#
loop_
_entity.id
_entity.type
_entity.pdbx_description
1 polymer ?
#
loop_
_entity_poly.entity_id
_entity_poly.type
_entity_poly.pdbx_seq_one_letter_code
_entity_poly.pdbx_strand_id
1 'polypeptide(L)'
;MKIAYFDAFSGIAGDMTVASLIDAGADAQALFTALDSLATGARFSVEKTKRAGIAATSFHIAFEDQKKHRHLPHIVKMIEAAALPDPVKANAIAVFNALGAAEARVHGTTIEKVHFHEVGAVDSICDIVLLAGKPVFARGPETELTTPTGAAIVAALARSCGPLPAMNILNSGFGAGSKDFPGMANVLRVLIGETTAAPESTLVSVIEANIDDSSPEILGYAMERLLEAGALDVTLQPVFMKKQRPATLLQVIARPEDQERLADVLFSETSTLGLRITHAERRVQPRTVVQVETPYGPVRVKLSPGGAAAPEFEDCRRLAAQSGLPLKEIYAAALRAPEPRASASGSPSAPEPRASASGSPSAPEPRASASGSPSAPEPRASASGS
;
A
#
# COMPACT_ATOMS: atom_id res chain seq x y z
N MET A 1 9.44 -6.36 -6.12
CA MET A 1 8.47 -6.95 -7.08
C MET A 1 7.91 -5.84 -7.95
N LYS A 2 7.77 -6.03 -9.26
CA LYS A 2 7.17 -5.00 -10.13
C LYS A 2 5.65 -4.98 -9.96
N ILE A 3 5.08 -3.79 -9.75
CA ILE A 3 3.65 -3.55 -9.55
C ILE A 3 3.17 -2.36 -10.40
N ALA A 4 1.87 -2.34 -10.67
CA ALA A 4 1.15 -1.15 -11.12
C ALA A 4 0.16 -0.76 -10.02
N TYR A 5 0.26 0.47 -9.52
CA TYR A 5 -0.65 1.03 -8.54
C TYR A 5 -1.59 2.01 -9.25
N PHE A 6 -2.88 1.72 -9.25
CA PHE A 6 -3.91 2.63 -9.74
C PHE A 6 -4.38 3.54 -8.60
N ASP A 7 -4.02 4.81 -8.71
CA ASP A 7 -4.47 5.86 -7.81
C ASP A 7 -5.80 6.44 -8.31
N ALA A 8 -6.89 5.81 -7.88
CA ALA A 8 -8.26 6.12 -8.29
C ALA A 8 -8.88 7.33 -7.54
N PHE A 9 -8.08 8.35 -7.21
CA PHE A 9 -8.53 9.52 -6.42
C PHE A 9 -9.70 10.30 -7.04
N SER A 10 -9.92 10.16 -8.35
CA SER A 10 -11.03 10.79 -9.09
C SER A 10 -11.97 9.78 -9.76
N GLY A 11 -11.89 8.51 -9.35
CA GLY A 11 -12.64 7.42 -9.95
C GLY A 11 -11.79 6.50 -10.82
N ILE A 12 -12.45 5.47 -11.36
CA ILE A 12 -11.85 4.50 -12.28
C ILE A 12 -12.88 4.03 -13.30
N ALA A 13 -12.46 4.01 -14.57
CA ALA A 13 -13.24 3.50 -15.68
C ALA A 13 -12.33 2.73 -16.65
N GLY A 14 -12.94 1.93 -17.54
CA GLY A 14 -12.19 1.09 -18.49
C GLY A 14 -11.32 1.90 -19.44
N ASP A 15 -11.86 2.99 -20.01
CA ASP A 15 -11.16 3.94 -20.86
C ASP A 15 -10.00 4.63 -20.13
N MET A 16 -10.25 5.12 -18.91
CA MET A 16 -9.24 5.74 -18.05
C MET A 16 -8.09 4.77 -17.73
N THR A 17 -8.41 3.49 -17.48
CA THR A 17 -7.43 2.45 -17.20
C THR A 17 -6.50 2.24 -18.40
N VAL A 18 -7.07 2.01 -19.58
CA VAL A 18 -6.29 1.85 -20.82
C VAL A 18 -5.45 3.09 -21.12
N ALA A 19 -6.07 4.26 -21.06
CA ALA A 19 -5.40 5.52 -21.36
C ALA A 19 -4.24 5.80 -20.39
N SER A 20 -4.39 5.52 -19.10
CA SER A 20 -3.34 5.70 -18.10
C SER A 20 -2.11 4.81 -18.36
N LEU A 21 -2.33 3.56 -18.82
CA LEU A 21 -1.26 2.63 -19.15
C LEU A 21 -0.51 3.03 -20.43
N ILE A 22 -1.24 3.50 -21.44
CA ILE A 22 -0.63 4.07 -22.67
C ILE A 22 0.18 5.32 -22.32
N ASP A 23 -0.36 6.20 -21.47
CA ASP A 23 0.36 7.39 -21.00
C ASP A 23 1.63 7.01 -20.21
N ALA A 24 1.58 5.90 -19.46
CA ALA A 24 2.72 5.29 -18.78
C ALA A 24 3.63 4.45 -19.71
N GLY A 25 3.52 4.60 -21.03
CA GLY A 25 4.45 4.04 -22.02
C GLY A 25 4.08 2.67 -22.59
N ALA A 26 2.84 2.19 -22.41
CA ALA A 26 2.37 1.02 -23.13
C ALA A 26 2.19 1.33 -24.64
N ASP A 27 2.52 0.36 -25.50
CA ASP A 27 2.42 0.51 -26.96
C ASP A 27 0.95 0.51 -27.41
N ALA A 28 0.44 1.68 -27.78
CA ALA A 28 -0.92 1.86 -28.27
C ALA A 28 -1.17 1.10 -29.59
N GLN A 29 -0.19 1.01 -30.48
CA GLN A 29 -0.39 0.36 -31.78
C GLN A 29 -0.46 -1.16 -31.65
N ALA A 30 0.37 -1.73 -30.77
CA ALA A 30 0.28 -3.13 -30.40
C ALA A 30 -1.08 -3.45 -29.76
N LEU A 31 -1.57 -2.55 -28.89
CA LEU A 31 -2.91 -2.69 -28.30
C LEU A 31 -4.01 -2.64 -29.37
N PHE A 32 -3.99 -1.68 -30.29
CA PHE A 32 -5.01 -1.57 -31.33
C PHE A 32 -5.04 -2.81 -32.23
N THR A 33 -3.87 -3.29 -32.65
CA THR A 33 -3.73 -4.54 -33.43
C THR A 33 -4.33 -5.74 -32.69
N ALA A 34 -4.09 -5.82 -31.39
CA ALA A 34 -4.65 -6.87 -30.55
C ALA A 34 -6.18 -6.76 -30.43
N LEU A 35 -6.71 -5.55 -30.26
CA LEU A 35 -8.16 -5.30 -30.17
C LEU A 35 -8.88 -5.54 -31.50
N ASP A 36 -8.25 -5.24 -32.65
CA ASP A 36 -8.81 -5.50 -33.97
C ASP A 36 -9.05 -7.00 -34.20
N SER A 37 -8.26 -7.88 -33.57
CA SER A 37 -8.44 -9.33 -33.64
C SER A 37 -9.74 -9.84 -33.01
N LEU A 38 -10.41 -9.02 -32.19
CA LEU A 38 -11.75 -9.32 -31.66
C LEU A 38 -12.85 -9.16 -32.71
N ALA A 39 -12.53 -8.61 -33.90
CA ALA A 39 -13.45 -8.42 -35.03
C ALA A 39 -14.75 -7.71 -34.63
N THR A 40 -14.66 -6.75 -33.71
CA THR A 40 -15.83 -6.00 -33.21
C THR A 40 -16.34 -4.96 -34.20
N GLY A 41 -15.50 -4.53 -35.16
CA GLY A 41 -15.77 -3.40 -36.04
C GLY A 41 -15.53 -2.04 -35.38
N ALA A 42 -15.03 -2.02 -34.14
CA ALA A 42 -14.66 -0.79 -33.46
C ALA A 42 -13.36 -0.21 -34.02
N ARG A 43 -13.24 1.12 -33.97
CA ARG A 43 -12.03 1.88 -34.25
C ARG A 43 -11.53 2.51 -32.96
N PHE A 44 -10.23 2.49 -32.77
CA PHE A 44 -9.58 2.95 -31.55
C PHE A 44 -8.69 4.15 -31.86
N SER A 45 -8.69 5.13 -30.97
CA SER A 45 -7.74 6.24 -31.04
C SER A 45 -7.35 6.72 -29.65
N VAL A 46 -6.19 7.39 -29.58
CA VAL A 46 -5.75 8.09 -28.39
C VAL A 46 -5.39 9.52 -28.74
N GLU A 47 -5.63 10.44 -27.82
CA GLU A 47 -5.22 11.82 -27.94
C GLU A 47 -4.66 12.35 -26.62
N LYS A 48 -3.74 13.31 -26.71
CA LYS A 48 -3.30 14.05 -25.53
C LYS A 48 -4.35 15.11 -25.19
N THR A 49 -4.70 15.18 -23.92
CA THR A 49 -5.68 16.12 -23.40
C THR A 49 -5.21 16.74 -22.10
N LYS A 50 -5.95 17.72 -21.60
CA LYS A 50 -5.71 18.36 -20.32
C LYS A 50 -7.01 18.42 -19.52
N ARG A 51 -6.96 18.00 -18.26
CA ARG A 51 -8.11 18.04 -17.33
C ARG A 51 -7.71 18.82 -16.10
N ALA A 52 -8.37 19.96 -15.85
CA ALA A 52 -8.10 20.86 -14.73
C ALA A 52 -6.60 21.10 -14.44
N GLY A 53 -5.79 21.31 -15.48
CA GLY A 53 -4.34 21.54 -15.33
C GLY A 53 -3.44 20.34 -15.59
N ILE A 54 -3.97 19.12 -15.52
CA ILE A 54 -3.19 17.87 -15.62
C ILE A 54 -3.17 17.38 -17.07
N ALA A 55 -1.97 17.18 -17.63
CA ALA A 55 -1.81 16.53 -18.92
C ALA A 55 -2.11 15.03 -18.79
N ALA A 56 -2.91 14.50 -19.72
CA ALA A 56 -3.36 13.12 -19.70
C ALA A 56 -3.54 12.59 -21.12
N THR A 57 -3.73 11.28 -21.25
CA THR A 57 -4.18 10.64 -22.48
C THR A 57 -5.67 10.35 -22.39
N SER A 58 -6.43 10.60 -23.47
CA SER A 58 -7.82 10.15 -23.62
C SER A 58 -7.83 8.98 -24.60
N PHE A 59 -8.59 7.93 -24.28
CA PHE A 59 -8.78 6.77 -25.15
C PHE A 59 -10.21 6.76 -25.69
N HIS A 60 -10.35 6.68 -27.01
CA HIS A 60 -11.63 6.76 -27.69
C HIS A 60 -11.91 5.47 -28.45
N ILE A 61 -13.15 5.01 -28.34
CA ILE A 61 -13.66 3.85 -29.08
C ILE A 61 -14.83 4.36 -29.94
N ALA A 62 -14.69 4.27 -31.25
CA ALA A 62 -15.75 4.57 -32.20
C ALA A 62 -16.29 3.28 -32.81
N PHE A 63 -17.61 3.13 -32.90
CA PHE A 63 -18.25 1.98 -33.51
C PHE A 63 -19.50 2.43 -34.25
N GLU A 64 -19.82 1.77 -35.37
CA GLU A 64 -21.09 1.97 -36.05
C GLU A 64 -22.17 1.21 -35.27
N ASP A 65 -23.17 1.97 -34.80
CA ASP A 65 -24.22 1.56 -33.87
C ASP A 65 -24.72 0.13 -34.13
N GLN A 66 -24.49 -0.77 -33.17
CA GLN A 66 -25.11 -2.09 -33.15
C GLN A 66 -25.57 -2.39 -31.73
N LYS A 67 -26.87 -2.17 -31.50
CA LYS A 67 -27.68 -2.86 -30.48
C LYS A 67 -27.72 -4.37 -30.75
N LYS A 68 -26.57 -5.05 -30.76
CA LYS A 68 -26.49 -6.51 -30.74
C LYS A 68 -26.28 -6.90 -29.30
N HIS A 69 -27.36 -7.27 -28.63
CA HIS A 69 -27.29 -7.94 -27.35
C HIS A 69 -26.37 -9.16 -27.47
N ARG A 70 -25.26 -9.16 -26.72
CA ARG A 70 -24.34 -10.30 -26.65
C ARG A 70 -24.44 -10.88 -25.25
N HIS A 71 -24.73 -12.18 -25.20
CA HIS A 71 -24.65 -12.93 -23.97
C HIS A 71 -23.19 -13.23 -23.61
N LEU A 72 -22.92 -13.43 -22.32
CA LEU A 72 -21.59 -13.76 -21.82
C LEU A 72 -20.94 -14.94 -22.57
N PRO A 73 -21.60 -16.07 -22.87
CA PRO A 73 -20.99 -17.17 -23.62
C PRO A 73 -20.51 -16.79 -25.02
N HIS A 74 -21.18 -15.83 -25.67
CA HIS A 74 -20.75 -15.34 -26.98
C HIS A 74 -19.50 -14.47 -26.86
N ILE A 75 -19.46 -13.59 -25.84
CA ILE A 75 -18.30 -12.74 -25.57
C ILE A 75 -17.07 -13.59 -25.23
N VAL A 76 -17.22 -14.61 -24.39
CA VAL A 76 -16.14 -15.55 -24.04
C VAL A 76 -15.59 -16.23 -25.29
N LYS A 77 -16.46 -16.75 -26.18
CA LYS A 77 -16.02 -17.35 -27.46
C LYS A 77 -15.26 -16.38 -28.35
N MET A 78 -15.67 -15.10 -28.39
CA MET A 78 -14.95 -14.08 -29.15
C MET A 78 -13.54 -13.85 -28.58
N ILE A 79 -13.41 -13.77 -27.25
CA ILE A 79 -12.11 -13.59 -26.59
C ILE A 79 -11.21 -14.81 -26.81
N GLU A 80 -11.76 -16.02 -26.70
CA GLU A 80 -11.03 -17.27 -26.93
C GLU A 80 -10.50 -17.36 -28.37
N ALA A 81 -11.30 -16.93 -29.35
CA ALA A 81 -10.93 -16.92 -30.77
C ALA A 81 -9.97 -15.78 -31.15
N ALA A 82 -9.85 -14.73 -30.33
CA ALA A 82 -9.00 -13.59 -30.61
C ALA A 82 -7.50 -13.93 -30.59
N ALA A 83 -6.71 -13.17 -31.33
CA ALA A 83 -5.25 -13.30 -31.37
C ALA A 83 -4.60 -12.57 -30.17
N LEU A 84 -5.05 -12.90 -28.97
CA LEU A 84 -4.58 -12.34 -27.70
C LEU A 84 -3.70 -13.37 -26.94
N PRO A 85 -2.71 -12.93 -26.15
CA PRO A 85 -1.99 -13.81 -25.26
C PRO A 85 -2.92 -14.49 -24.25
N ASP A 86 -2.65 -15.75 -23.89
CA ASP A 86 -3.50 -16.52 -22.96
C ASP A 86 -3.73 -15.83 -21.60
N PRO A 87 -2.72 -15.19 -20.97
CA PRO A 87 -2.96 -14.44 -19.73
C PRO A 87 -3.93 -13.27 -19.93
N VAL A 88 -3.92 -12.63 -21.10
CA VAL A 88 -4.84 -11.52 -21.43
C VAL A 88 -6.25 -12.06 -21.64
N LYS A 89 -6.42 -13.20 -22.34
CA LYS A 89 -7.71 -13.88 -22.49
C LYS A 89 -8.30 -14.27 -21.13
N ALA A 90 -7.51 -14.90 -20.28
CA ALA A 90 -7.91 -15.31 -18.94
C ALA A 90 -8.37 -14.11 -18.09
N ASN A 91 -7.60 -13.02 -18.10
CA ASN A 91 -7.95 -11.80 -17.39
C ASN A 91 -9.24 -11.15 -17.92
N ALA A 92 -9.41 -11.05 -19.24
CA ALA A 92 -10.61 -10.50 -19.84
C ALA A 92 -11.86 -11.34 -19.50
N ILE A 93 -11.75 -12.66 -19.58
CA ILE A 93 -12.82 -13.59 -19.17
C ILE A 93 -13.14 -13.42 -17.68
N ALA A 94 -12.14 -13.25 -16.81
CA ALA A 94 -12.34 -13.02 -15.39
C ALA A 94 -13.13 -11.72 -15.12
N VAL A 95 -12.82 -10.63 -15.83
CA VAL A 95 -13.56 -9.35 -15.76
C VAL A 95 -15.01 -9.53 -16.20
N PHE A 96 -15.25 -10.16 -17.36
CA PHE A 96 -16.61 -10.40 -17.86
C PHE A 96 -17.41 -11.37 -17.00
N ASN A 97 -16.77 -12.37 -16.39
CA ASN A 97 -17.42 -13.26 -15.42
C ASN A 97 -17.78 -12.52 -14.13
N ALA A 98 -16.93 -11.60 -13.65
CA ALA A 98 -17.24 -10.77 -12.49
C ALA A 98 -18.47 -9.89 -12.77
N LEU A 99 -18.51 -9.22 -13.93
CA LEU A 99 -19.67 -8.46 -14.39
C LEU A 99 -20.91 -9.34 -14.52
N GLY A 100 -20.80 -10.48 -15.20
CA GLY A 100 -21.91 -11.40 -15.40
C GLY A 100 -22.46 -11.97 -14.09
N ALA A 101 -21.59 -12.31 -13.13
CA ALA A 101 -22.01 -12.78 -11.82
C ALA A 101 -22.74 -11.69 -11.02
N ALA A 102 -22.30 -10.44 -11.15
CA ALA A 102 -23.00 -9.30 -10.57
C ALA A 102 -24.39 -9.14 -11.21
N GLU A 103 -24.49 -9.05 -12.54
CA GLU A 103 -25.76 -8.90 -13.24
C GLU A 103 -26.74 -10.06 -12.98
N ALA A 104 -26.25 -11.31 -12.97
CA ALA A 104 -27.06 -12.49 -12.67
C ALA A 104 -27.72 -12.38 -11.29
N ARG A 105 -26.96 -11.91 -10.29
CA ARG A 105 -27.46 -11.72 -8.92
C ARG A 105 -28.50 -10.60 -8.86
N VAL A 106 -28.26 -9.49 -9.55
CA VAL A 106 -29.17 -8.33 -9.57
C VAL A 106 -30.50 -8.69 -10.23
N HIS A 107 -30.46 -9.45 -11.33
CA HIS A 107 -31.64 -9.82 -12.09
C HIS A 107 -32.28 -11.15 -11.69
N GLY A 108 -31.73 -11.84 -10.68
CA GLY A 108 -32.23 -13.15 -10.23
C GLY A 108 -32.20 -14.21 -11.34
N THR A 109 -31.19 -14.17 -12.21
CA THR A 109 -31.04 -15.08 -13.36
C THR A 109 -29.72 -15.86 -13.26
N THR A 110 -29.43 -16.72 -14.24
CA THR A 110 -28.15 -17.43 -14.31
C THR A 110 -27.16 -16.65 -15.18
N ILE A 111 -25.86 -16.84 -14.94
CA ILE A 111 -24.79 -16.09 -15.62
C ILE A 111 -24.81 -16.26 -17.15
N GLU A 112 -25.29 -17.39 -17.66
CA GLU A 112 -25.41 -17.69 -19.09
C GLU A 112 -26.54 -16.92 -19.77
N LYS A 113 -27.56 -16.52 -18.99
CA LYS A 113 -28.74 -15.78 -19.45
C LYS A 113 -28.59 -14.27 -19.27
N VAL A 114 -27.45 -13.82 -18.76
CA VAL A 114 -27.15 -12.40 -18.57
C VAL A 114 -27.11 -11.70 -19.92
N HIS A 115 -27.73 -10.51 -19.94
CA HIS A 115 -27.73 -9.58 -21.06
C HIS A 115 -27.14 -8.26 -20.57
N PHE A 116 -25.96 -7.94 -21.07
CA PHE A 116 -25.35 -6.63 -20.82
C PHE A 116 -26.22 -5.56 -21.50
N HIS A 117 -26.80 -4.66 -20.70
CA HIS A 117 -27.60 -3.50 -21.16
C HIS A 117 -26.91 -2.20 -20.75
N GLU A 118 -26.93 -1.19 -21.62
CA GLU A 118 -26.38 0.15 -21.34
C GLU A 118 -27.41 1.10 -20.68
N VAL A 119 -28.02 0.73 -19.54
CA VAL A 119 -28.92 1.65 -18.82
C VAL A 119 -28.81 1.56 -17.29
N GLY A 120 -27.88 2.32 -16.69
CA GLY A 120 -28.05 3.33 -15.63
C GLY A 120 -28.59 2.94 -14.24
N ALA A 121 -29.46 1.93 -14.10
CA ALA A 121 -29.94 1.43 -12.81
C ALA A 121 -29.28 0.10 -12.42
N VAL A 122 -28.79 -0.65 -13.42
CA VAL A 122 -28.02 -1.88 -13.22
C VAL A 122 -26.58 -1.55 -12.86
N ASP A 123 -26.03 -0.46 -13.41
CA ASP A 123 -24.63 -0.04 -13.25
C ASP A 123 -24.26 0.13 -11.77
N SER A 124 -24.99 0.98 -11.04
CA SER A 124 -24.70 1.24 -9.63
C SER A 124 -24.88 0.01 -8.72
N ILE A 125 -25.71 -0.97 -9.10
CA ILE A 125 -25.87 -2.22 -8.32
C ILE A 125 -24.72 -3.18 -8.63
N CYS A 126 -24.30 -3.27 -9.90
CA CYS A 126 -23.12 -4.02 -10.30
C CYS A 126 -21.87 -3.50 -9.58
N ASP A 127 -21.70 -2.18 -9.46
CA ASP A 127 -20.61 -1.58 -8.68
C ASP A 127 -20.64 -2.03 -7.22
N ILE A 128 -21.80 -1.94 -6.56
CA ILE A 128 -21.97 -2.38 -5.17
C ILE A 128 -21.59 -3.86 -5.01
N VAL A 129 -22.00 -4.71 -5.94
CA VAL A 129 -21.68 -6.15 -5.88
C VAL A 129 -20.20 -6.43 -6.13
N LEU A 130 -19.57 -5.72 -7.08
CA LEU A 130 -18.17 -5.88 -7.44
C LEU A 130 -17.21 -5.29 -6.40
N LEU A 131 -17.64 -4.22 -5.72
CA LEU A 131 -16.85 -3.52 -4.71
C LEU A 131 -17.14 -4.01 -3.28
N ALA A 132 -18.01 -5.02 -3.11
CA ALA A 132 -18.28 -5.60 -1.80
C ALA A 132 -16.98 -6.07 -1.11
N GLY A 133 -16.72 -5.54 0.10
CA GLY A 133 -15.48 -5.81 0.85
C GLY A 133 -14.24 -5.03 0.38
N LYS A 134 -14.40 -4.05 -0.51
CA LYS A 134 -13.33 -3.11 -0.91
C LYS A 134 -13.58 -1.72 -0.31
N PRO A 135 -12.53 -0.93 -0.04
CA PRO A 135 -12.70 0.45 0.40
C PRO A 135 -13.43 1.27 -0.66
N VAL A 136 -14.54 1.91 -0.26
CA VAL A 136 -15.30 2.85 -1.10
C VAL A 136 -15.32 4.20 -0.39
N PHE A 137 -15.10 5.28 -1.13
CA PHE A 137 -15.16 6.64 -0.61
C PHE A 137 -15.99 7.51 -1.55
N ALA A 138 -16.69 8.49 -0.99
CA ALA A 138 -17.41 9.50 -1.75
C ALA A 138 -16.62 10.81 -1.71
N ARG A 139 -16.25 11.34 -2.88
CA ARG A 139 -15.53 12.61 -3.02
C ARG A 139 -15.84 13.27 -4.35
N GLY A 140 -16.04 14.60 -4.34
CA GLY A 140 -16.17 15.40 -5.55
C GLY A 140 -17.63 15.58 -5.99
N PRO A 141 -17.92 15.59 -7.31
CA PRO A 141 -19.25 15.86 -7.86
C PRO A 141 -20.28 14.81 -7.47
N GLU A 142 -21.57 15.20 -7.45
CA GLU A 142 -22.72 14.32 -7.20
C GLU A 142 -23.00 13.39 -8.41
N THR A 143 -22.01 12.59 -8.78
CA THR A 143 -22.13 11.60 -9.85
C THR A 143 -21.25 10.39 -9.56
N GLU A 144 -21.58 9.27 -10.17
CA GLU A 144 -20.78 8.06 -10.13
C GLU A 144 -19.46 8.25 -10.90
N LEU A 145 -18.35 8.00 -10.20
CA LEU A 145 -16.97 8.11 -10.70
C LEU A 145 -16.29 6.74 -10.89
N THR A 146 -16.85 5.68 -10.33
CA THR A 146 -16.41 4.31 -10.57
C THR A 146 -17.45 3.64 -11.43
N THR A 147 -17.09 3.27 -12.66
CA THR A 147 -18.04 2.61 -13.58
C THR A 147 -18.02 1.09 -13.37
N PRO A 148 -19.07 0.35 -13.80
CA PRO A 148 -19.11 -1.11 -13.70
C PRO A 148 -17.88 -1.79 -14.27
N THR A 149 -17.38 -1.30 -15.42
CA THR A 149 -16.15 -1.80 -16.04
C THR A 149 -14.92 -1.53 -15.18
N GLY A 150 -14.82 -0.33 -14.58
CA GLY A 150 -13.74 0.01 -13.64
C GLY A 150 -13.78 -0.87 -12.39
N ALA A 151 -14.95 -1.03 -11.79
CA ALA A 151 -15.17 -1.92 -10.65
C ALA A 151 -14.81 -3.38 -10.97
N ALA A 152 -15.16 -3.87 -12.17
CA ALA A 152 -14.87 -5.23 -12.60
C ALA A 152 -13.37 -5.47 -12.83
N ILE A 153 -12.66 -4.49 -13.40
CA ILE A 153 -11.20 -4.52 -13.53
C ILE A 153 -10.55 -4.67 -12.15
N VAL A 154 -10.97 -3.85 -11.18
CA VAL A 154 -10.44 -3.92 -9.81
C VAL A 154 -10.82 -5.24 -9.14
N ALA A 155 -12.06 -5.70 -9.30
CA ALA A 155 -12.54 -6.95 -8.71
C ALA A 155 -11.78 -8.17 -9.24
N ALA A 156 -11.51 -8.23 -10.55
CA ALA A 156 -10.88 -9.39 -11.17
C ALA A 156 -9.35 -9.37 -11.11
N LEU A 157 -8.72 -8.18 -11.21
CA LEU A 157 -7.27 -8.08 -11.46
C LEU A 157 -6.47 -7.51 -10.30
N ALA A 158 -7.09 -6.78 -9.37
CA ALA A 158 -6.35 -6.20 -8.24
C ALA A 158 -5.95 -7.29 -7.24
N ARG A 159 -4.65 -7.36 -6.91
CA ARG A 159 -4.14 -8.27 -5.86
C ARG A 159 -4.48 -7.78 -4.45
N SER A 160 -4.53 -6.47 -4.26
CA SER A 160 -4.88 -5.82 -2.99
C SER A 160 -5.39 -4.40 -3.25
N CYS A 161 -6.14 -3.84 -2.29
CA CYS A 161 -6.58 -2.45 -2.28
C CYS A 161 -6.08 -1.82 -0.97
N GLY A 162 -5.42 -0.66 -1.06
CA GLY A 162 -4.80 -0.02 0.10
C GLY A 162 -3.94 1.17 -0.31
N PRO A 163 -3.16 1.76 0.61
CA PRO A 163 -2.26 2.87 0.32
C PRO A 163 -1.14 2.47 -0.65
N LEU A 164 -0.53 3.47 -1.30
CA LEU A 164 0.65 3.29 -2.16
C LEU A 164 1.80 2.65 -1.35
N PRO A 165 2.28 1.44 -1.70
CA PRO A 165 3.39 0.81 -0.98
C PRO A 165 4.72 1.54 -1.22
N ALA A 166 5.70 1.28 -0.34
CA ALA A 166 7.07 1.72 -0.58
C ALA A 166 7.61 1.11 -1.88
N MET A 167 7.98 1.98 -2.84
CA MET A 167 8.43 1.55 -4.15
C MET A 167 9.32 2.59 -4.84
N ASN A 168 10.18 2.11 -5.73
CA ASN A 168 10.85 2.95 -6.71
C ASN A 168 9.94 3.08 -7.93
N ILE A 169 9.51 4.30 -8.25
CA ILE A 169 8.67 4.58 -9.41
C ILE A 169 9.54 4.50 -10.67
N LEU A 170 9.14 3.62 -11.59
CA LEU A 170 9.77 3.45 -12.90
C LEU A 170 9.08 4.30 -13.97
N ASN A 171 7.74 4.37 -13.93
CA ASN A 171 6.97 5.23 -14.82
C ASN A 171 5.63 5.64 -14.21
N SER A 172 5.00 6.65 -14.78
CA SER A 172 3.65 7.07 -14.41
C SER A 172 2.86 7.50 -15.64
N GLY A 173 1.54 7.47 -15.53
CA GLY A 173 0.64 7.91 -16.59
C GLY A 173 -0.72 8.33 -16.06
N PHE A 174 -1.39 9.18 -16.83
CA PHE A 174 -2.71 9.72 -16.55
C PHE A 174 -3.69 9.39 -17.68
N GLY A 175 -4.79 8.73 -17.32
CA GLY A 175 -5.91 8.46 -18.23
C GLY A 175 -7.08 9.40 -17.92
N ALA A 176 -7.49 10.20 -18.90
CA ALA A 176 -8.62 11.12 -18.76
C ALA A 176 -9.95 10.39 -18.88
N GLY A 177 -10.90 10.75 -18.01
CA GLY A 177 -12.28 10.33 -18.15
C GLY A 177 -13.05 11.16 -19.18
N SER A 178 -14.15 10.60 -19.66
CA SER A 178 -15.04 11.22 -20.64
C SER A 178 -15.83 12.41 -20.10
N LYS A 179 -16.20 12.39 -18.82
CA LYS A 179 -16.89 13.52 -18.14
C LYS A 179 -15.90 14.62 -17.75
N ASP A 180 -16.33 15.87 -17.81
CA ASP A 180 -15.55 17.02 -17.34
C ASP A 180 -16.24 17.66 -16.13
N PHE A 181 -15.46 18.00 -15.10
CA PHE A 181 -15.99 18.51 -13.84
C PHE A 181 -15.34 19.85 -13.46
N PRO A 182 -16.13 20.91 -13.20
CA PRO A 182 -15.58 22.17 -12.73
C PRO A 182 -14.76 21.99 -11.44
N GLY A 183 -13.49 22.41 -11.46
CA GLY A 183 -12.62 22.38 -10.28
C GLY A 183 -12.05 21.00 -9.91
N MET A 184 -12.30 19.95 -10.70
CA MET A 184 -11.79 18.61 -10.42
C MET A 184 -11.22 17.96 -11.70
N ALA A 185 -10.00 17.45 -11.61
CA ALA A 185 -9.42 16.66 -12.70
C ALA A 185 -10.02 15.25 -12.70
N ASN A 186 -10.82 14.93 -13.72
CA ASN A 186 -11.30 13.56 -13.96
C ASN A 186 -10.20 12.73 -14.65
N VAL A 187 -9.24 12.26 -13.87
CA VAL A 187 -8.08 11.50 -14.36
C VAL A 187 -7.71 10.35 -13.42
N LEU A 188 -7.43 9.18 -14.00
CA LEU A 188 -6.87 8.05 -13.29
C LEU A 188 -5.35 8.09 -13.42
N ARG A 189 -4.65 8.07 -12.29
CA ARG A 189 -3.19 7.97 -12.28
C ARG A 189 -2.76 6.52 -12.10
N VAL A 190 -1.81 6.06 -12.91
CA VAL A 190 -1.11 4.80 -12.68
C VAL A 190 0.36 5.08 -12.34
N LEU A 191 0.89 4.36 -11.35
CA LEU A 191 2.30 4.35 -10.99
C LEU A 191 2.85 2.94 -11.20
N ILE A 192 3.81 2.80 -12.10
CA ILE A 192 4.50 1.54 -12.37
C ILE A 192 5.84 1.59 -11.65
N GLY A 193 6.15 0.57 -10.86
CA GLY A 193 7.44 0.53 -10.19
C GLY A 193 7.74 -0.76 -9.45
N GLU A 194 8.85 -0.77 -8.73
CA GLU A 194 9.33 -1.94 -8.00
C GLU A 194 9.22 -1.70 -6.50
N THR A 195 8.49 -2.58 -5.81
CA THR A 195 8.40 -2.54 -4.36
C THR A 195 9.79 -2.67 -3.74
N THR A 196 10.09 -1.80 -2.79
CA THR A 196 11.35 -1.81 -2.05
C THR A 196 11.15 -2.43 -0.67
N ALA A 197 12.19 -3.08 -0.17
CA ALA A 197 12.24 -3.59 1.20
C ALA A 197 12.83 -2.56 2.17
N ALA A 198 12.67 -1.25 1.88
CA ALA A 198 13.21 -0.20 2.72
C ALA A 198 12.79 -0.47 4.19
N PRO A 199 13.68 -0.32 5.19
CA PRO A 199 13.29 -0.42 6.60
C PRO A 199 12.23 0.64 6.82
N GLU A 200 10.99 0.15 6.87
CA GLU A 200 9.82 0.96 6.57
C GLU A 200 9.78 2.18 7.48
N SER A 201 9.64 3.36 6.88
CA SER A 201 8.69 4.31 7.44
C SER A 201 7.30 3.69 7.26
N THR A 202 6.91 2.79 8.16
CA THR A 202 5.59 2.18 8.09
C THR A 202 4.60 3.28 8.42
N LEU A 203 3.67 3.59 7.51
CA LEU A 203 2.55 4.45 7.86
C LEU A 203 1.73 3.72 8.93
N VAL A 204 1.41 4.40 10.02
CA VAL A 204 0.49 3.86 11.05
C VAL A 204 -0.69 4.79 11.21
N SER A 205 -1.85 4.22 11.54
CA SER A 205 -3.00 4.98 11.99
C SER A 205 -2.91 5.16 13.50
N VAL A 206 -3.02 6.41 13.95
CA VAL A 206 -3.16 6.78 15.37
C VAL A 206 -4.62 7.09 15.60
N ILE A 207 -5.31 6.19 16.31
CA ILE A 207 -6.75 6.26 16.59
C ILE A 207 -6.93 6.72 18.04
N GLU A 208 -7.71 7.77 18.26
CA GLU A 208 -7.87 8.41 19.56
C GLU A 208 -9.34 8.61 19.95
N ALA A 209 -9.62 8.37 21.23
CA ALA A 209 -10.90 8.67 21.87
C ALA A 209 -10.67 9.31 23.25
N ASN A 210 -11.42 10.37 23.56
CA ASN A 210 -11.48 10.91 24.93
C ASN A 210 -12.72 10.32 25.60
N ILE A 211 -12.55 9.68 26.75
CA ILE A 211 -13.58 8.90 27.42
C ILE A 211 -13.71 9.36 28.87
N ASP A 212 -14.83 9.99 29.24
CA ASP A 212 -15.10 10.53 30.60
C ASP A 212 -16.11 9.70 31.41
N ASP A 213 -16.70 8.67 30.82
CA ASP A 213 -17.82 7.91 31.36
C ASP A 213 -17.62 6.38 31.34
N SER A 214 -16.42 5.90 31.02
CA SER A 214 -16.01 4.49 31.20
C SER A 214 -15.20 4.30 32.48
N SER A 215 -15.36 3.14 33.14
CA SER A 215 -14.56 2.78 34.30
C SER A 215 -13.14 2.33 33.89
N PRO A 216 -12.14 2.44 34.78
CA PRO A 216 -10.80 1.92 34.52
C PRO A 216 -10.76 0.41 34.22
N GLU A 217 -11.70 -0.37 34.79
CA GLU A 217 -11.82 -1.81 34.53
C GLU A 217 -12.23 -2.08 33.07
N ILE A 218 -13.20 -1.32 32.56
CA ILE A 218 -13.64 -1.40 31.15
C ILE A 218 -12.50 -0.96 30.22
N LEU A 219 -11.81 0.13 30.55
CA LEU A 219 -10.69 0.61 29.75
C LEU A 219 -9.51 -0.38 29.74
N GLY A 220 -9.26 -1.06 30.86
CA GLY A 220 -8.27 -2.15 30.93
C GLY A 220 -8.65 -3.34 30.05
N TYR A 221 -9.92 -3.75 30.09
CA TYR A 221 -10.43 -4.81 29.22
C TYR A 221 -10.35 -4.43 27.73
N ALA A 222 -10.78 -3.21 27.38
CA ALA A 222 -10.70 -2.70 26.01
C ALA A 222 -9.24 -2.70 25.49
N MET A 223 -8.27 -2.33 26.33
CA MET A 223 -6.85 -2.39 25.99
C MET A 223 -6.39 -3.81 25.63
N GLU A 224 -6.76 -4.81 26.43
CA GLU A 224 -6.44 -6.22 26.13
C GLU A 224 -7.08 -6.67 24.80
N ARG A 225 -8.37 -6.37 24.62
CA ARG A 225 -9.11 -6.70 23.39
C ARG A 225 -8.51 -6.07 22.14
N LEU A 226 -8.03 -4.83 22.22
CA LEU A 226 -7.37 -4.12 21.13
C LEU A 226 -6.02 -4.75 20.76
N LEU A 227 -5.23 -5.15 21.77
CA LEU A 227 -3.96 -5.84 21.55
C LEU A 227 -4.17 -7.24 20.94
N GLU A 228 -5.16 -8.00 21.42
CA GLU A 228 -5.57 -9.28 20.81
C GLU A 228 -6.06 -9.10 19.37
N ALA A 229 -6.76 -8.00 19.12
CA ALA A 229 -7.15 -7.57 17.79
C ALA A 229 -5.96 -7.01 16.98
N GLY A 230 -4.70 -7.14 17.41
CA GLY A 230 -3.55 -6.81 16.58
C GLY A 230 -3.24 -5.31 16.47
N ALA A 231 -3.69 -4.50 17.43
CA ALA A 231 -3.11 -3.18 17.64
C ALA A 231 -1.58 -3.31 17.83
N LEU A 232 -0.82 -2.38 17.24
CA LEU A 232 0.63 -2.33 17.40
C LEU A 232 1.03 -1.80 18.77
N ASP A 233 0.21 -0.91 19.34
CA ASP A 233 0.36 -0.36 20.68
C ASP A 233 -0.98 0.25 21.15
N VAL A 234 -1.19 0.30 22.47
CA VAL A 234 -2.37 0.90 23.10
C VAL A 234 -1.93 1.64 24.37
N THR A 235 -2.35 2.89 24.52
CA THR A 235 -2.02 3.73 25.68
C THR A 235 -3.26 4.39 26.26
N LEU A 236 -3.33 4.46 27.59
CA LEU A 236 -4.34 5.20 28.35
C LEU A 236 -3.67 6.39 29.04
N GLN A 237 -4.10 7.62 28.72
CA GLN A 237 -3.55 8.85 29.30
C GLN A 237 -4.62 9.60 30.09
N PRO A 238 -4.36 10.02 31.34
CA PRO A 238 -5.31 10.84 32.09
C PRO A 238 -5.38 12.25 31.49
N VAL A 239 -6.59 12.72 31.24
CA VAL A 239 -6.86 14.07 30.71
C VAL A 239 -8.02 14.72 31.46
N PHE A 240 -8.15 16.04 31.35
CA PHE A 240 -9.33 16.76 31.83
C PHE A 240 -10.15 17.26 30.65
N MET A 241 -11.46 17.01 30.70
CA MET A 241 -12.42 17.49 29.72
C MET A 241 -13.21 18.69 30.24
N LYS A 242 -14.06 19.27 29.38
CA LYS A 242 -14.98 20.36 29.76
C LYS A 242 -15.75 20.01 31.03
N LYS A 243 -16.15 21.04 31.80
CA LYS A 243 -16.79 20.86 33.12
C LYS A 243 -15.88 20.16 34.15
N GLN A 244 -14.56 20.26 33.99
CA GLN A 244 -13.55 19.71 34.92
C GLN A 244 -13.71 18.19 35.13
N ARG A 245 -14.18 17.47 34.12
CA ARG A 245 -14.35 16.02 34.21
C ARG A 245 -13.00 15.33 33.99
N PRO A 246 -12.52 14.53 34.96
CA PRO A 246 -11.43 13.60 34.70
C PRO A 246 -11.87 12.60 33.63
N ALA A 247 -10.99 12.32 32.68
CA ALA A 247 -11.24 11.45 31.56
C ALA A 247 -9.96 10.72 31.17
N THR A 248 -10.07 9.76 30.25
CA THR A 248 -8.94 9.04 29.69
C THR A 248 -8.89 9.26 28.18
N LEU A 249 -7.74 9.70 27.67
CA LEU A 249 -7.42 9.60 26.26
C LEU A 249 -6.92 8.18 26.00
N LEU A 250 -7.71 7.39 25.30
CA LEU A 250 -7.31 6.09 24.78
C LEU A 250 -6.73 6.31 23.38
N GLN A 251 -5.47 5.95 23.20
CA GLN A 251 -4.75 6.02 21.94
C GLN A 251 -4.36 4.60 21.48
N VAL A 252 -4.63 4.29 20.21
CA VAL A 252 -4.27 3.02 19.57
C VAL A 252 -3.39 3.30 18.37
N ILE A 253 -2.25 2.61 18.28
CA ILE A 253 -1.41 2.59 17.09
C ILE A 253 -1.75 1.34 16.29
N ALA A 254 -2.14 1.52 15.03
CA ALA A 254 -2.63 0.46 14.16
C ALA A 254 -1.91 0.47 12.81
N ARG A 255 -1.87 -0.69 12.17
CA ARG A 255 -1.60 -0.74 10.72
C ARG A 255 -2.81 -0.14 9.98
N PRO A 256 -2.63 0.59 8.87
CA PRO A 256 -3.74 1.21 8.15
C PRO A 256 -4.84 0.21 7.75
N GLU A 257 -4.48 -1.01 7.40
CA GLU A 257 -5.43 -2.08 7.04
C GLU A 257 -6.25 -2.62 8.23
N ASP A 258 -5.77 -2.44 9.46
CA ASP A 258 -6.44 -2.88 10.69
C ASP A 258 -7.36 -1.81 11.29
N GLN A 259 -7.38 -0.61 10.70
CA GLN A 259 -8.01 0.59 11.28
C GLN A 259 -9.49 0.40 11.60
N GLU A 260 -10.30 0.01 10.61
CA GLU A 260 -11.76 -0.11 10.79
C GLU A 260 -12.11 -1.18 11.82
N ARG A 261 -11.39 -2.31 11.76
CA ARG A 261 -11.58 -3.41 12.71
C ARG A 261 -11.26 -3.00 14.14
N LEU A 262 -10.26 -2.16 14.37
CA LEU A 262 -9.91 -1.63 15.68
C LEU A 262 -10.86 -0.51 16.13
N ALA A 263 -11.38 0.28 15.19
CA ALA A 263 -12.44 1.25 15.46
C ALA A 263 -13.71 0.55 15.97
N ASP A 264 -14.12 -0.56 15.35
CA ASP A 264 -15.26 -1.36 15.80
C ASP A 264 -15.07 -1.87 17.24
N VAL A 265 -13.87 -2.35 17.58
CA VAL A 265 -13.54 -2.76 18.96
C VAL A 265 -13.70 -1.57 19.91
N LEU A 266 -13.16 -0.40 19.57
CA LEU A 266 -13.30 0.80 20.41
C LEU A 266 -14.76 1.19 20.64
N PHE A 267 -15.60 1.15 19.61
CA PHE A 267 -17.02 1.46 19.75
C PHE A 267 -17.79 0.41 20.56
N SER A 268 -17.40 -0.86 20.45
CA SER A 268 -18.08 -1.94 21.16
C SER A 268 -17.69 -2.06 22.64
N GLU A 269 -16.42 -1.79 22.96
CA GLU A 269 -15.85 -2.01 24.30
C GLU A 269 -15.81 -0.74 25.15
N THR A 270 -16.07 0.44 24.57
CA THR A 270 -16.02 1.72 25.29
C THR A 270 -17.28 2.55 25.04
N SER A 271 -17.48 3.59 25.84
CA SER A 271 -18.58 4.55 25.69
C SER A 271 -18.36 5.62 24.61
N THR A 272 -17.24 5.59 23.89
CA THR A 272 -16.95 6.63 22.89
C THR A 272 -17.96 6.61 21.75
N LEU A 273 -18.38 7.79 21.30
CA LEU A 273 -19.25 7.96 20.13
C LEU A 273 -18.50 8.43 18.88
N GLY A 274 -17.20 8.68 19.00
CA GLY A 274 -16.40 9.16 17.88
C GLY A 274 -14.91 8.94 18.10
N LEU A 275 -14.21 8.75 17.00
CA LEU A 275 -12.76 8.56 16.97
C LEU A 275 -12.12 9.66 16.13
N ARG A 276 -10.92 10.08 16.53
CA ARG A 276 -10.04 10.88 15.67
C ARG A 276 -8.95 9.96 15.15
N ILE A 277 -8.72 10.00 13.84
CA ILE A 277 -7.69 9.18 13.21
C ILE A 277 -6.72 10.11 12.49
N THR A 278 -5.45 9.96 12.79
CA THR A 278 -4.36 10.61 12.07
C THR A 278 -3.39 9.56 11.54
N HIS A 279 -2.70 9.86 10.45
CA HIS A 279 -1.67 8.97 9.93
C HIS A 279 -0.29 9.53 10.31
N ALA A 280 0.56 8.67 10.85
CA ALA A 280 1.90 9.02 11.29
C ALA A 280 2.96 8.14 10.63
N GLU A 281 4.14 8.71 10.42
CA GLU A 281 5.32 7.99 9.98
C GLU A 281 5.93 7.22 11.17
N ARG A 282 6.08 5.91 11.06
CA ARG A 282 6.75 5.08 12.08
C ARG A 282 8.06 4.53 11.52
N ARG A 283 9.19 4.90 12.11
CA ARG A 283 10.49 4.30 11.79
C ARG A 283 10.84 3.22 12.80
N VAL A 284 11.11 2.02 12.30
CA VAL A 284 11.41 0.86 13.15
C VAL A 284 12.82 0.37 12.87
N GLN A 285 13.62 0.21 13.92
CA GLN A 285 14.90 -0.48 13.77
C GLN A 285 14.65 -1.98 13.59
N PRO A 286 15.34 -2.66 12.66
CA PRO A 286 15.27 -4.10 12.57
C PRO A 286 15.72 -4.69 13.91
N ARG A 287 15.08 -5.78 14.32
CA ARG A 287 15.43 -6.52 15.53
C ARG A 287 15.43 -7.99 15.24
N THR A 288 16.40 -8.70 15.77
CA THR A 288 16.47 -10.16 15.69
C THR A 288 16.04 -10.72 17.03
N VAL A 289 15.19 -11.75 17.02
CA VAL A 289 14.82 -12.47 18.24
C VAL A 289 15.72 -13.69 18.31
N VAL A 290 16.54 -13.77 19.35
CA VAL A 290 17.36 -14.95 19.65
C VAL A 290 16.86 -15.60 20.93
N GLN A 291 17.00 -16.91 21.05
CA GLN A 291 16.73 -17.62 22.29
C GLN A 291 18.04 -17.79 23.05
N VAL A 292 18.09 -17.30 24.29
CA VAL A 292 19.24 -17.49 25.19
C VAL A 292 18.89 -18.48 26.28
N GLU A 293 19.84 -19.33 26.64
CA GLU A 293 19.68 -20.28 27.74
C GLU A 293 20.08 -19.61 29.05
N THR A 294 19.14 -19.53 29.99
CA THR A 294 19.40 -19.03 31.34
C THR A 294 19.40 -20.22 32.33
N PRO A 295 19.95 -20.06 33.54
CA PRO A 295 19.85 -21.08 34.59
C PRO A 295 18.42 -21.48 34.96
N TYR A 296 17.43 -20.67 34.56
CA TYR A 296 16.02 -20.85 34.87
C TYR A 296 15.22 -21.36 33.67
N GLY A 297 15.86 -21.48 32.50
CA GLY A 297 15.26 -21.91 31.26
C GLY A 297 15.47 -20.91 30.11
N PRO A 298 14.93 -21.24 28.92
CA PRO A 298 15.11 -20.42 27.73
C PRO A 298 14.30 -19.12 27.80
N VAL A 299 14.92 -18.03 27.37
CA VAL A 299 14.29 -16.70 27.25
C VAL A 299 14.56 -16.15 25.85
N ARG A 300 13.52 -15.67 25.17
CA ARG A 300 13.72 -14.90 23.94
C ARG A 300 14.23 -13.51 24.25
N VAL A 301 15.21 -13.03 23.50
CA VAL A 301 15.80 -11.70 23.65
C VAL A 301 15.75 -11.00 22.29
N LYS A 302 15.16 -9.80 22.27
CA LYS A 302 15.16 -8.91 21.12
C LYS A 302 16.49 -8.17 21.10
N LEU A 303 17.26 -8.35 20.03
CA LEU A 303 18.54 -7.69 19.78
C LEU A 303 18.39 -6.64 18.70
N SER A 304 18.88 -5.42 18.95
CA SER A 304 19.00 -4.38 17.92
C SER A 304 20.41 -4.37 17.31
N PRO A 305 20.58 -3.88 16.06
CA PRO A 305 21.89 -3.70 15.44
C PRO A 305 22.85 -2.82 16.24
N GLY A 306 22.31 -1.92 17.08
CA GLY A 306 23.09 -1.05 17.97
C GLY A 306 23.52 -1.71 19.29
N GLY A 307 23.28 -3.02 19.47
CA GLY A 307 23.69 -3.77 20.66
C GLY A 307 22.72 -3.66 21.85
N ALA A 308 21.54 -3.05 21.68
CA ALA A 308 20.53 -3.06 22.73
C ALA A 308 19.85 -4.45 22.78
N ALA A 309 19.73 -5.00 23.98
CA ALA A 309 19.10 -6.29 24.24
C ALA A 309 17.90 -6.12 25.18
N ALA A 310 16.76 -6.72 24.83
CA ALA A 310 15.55 -6.71 25.63
C ALA A 310 14.95 -8.13 25.73
N PRO A 311 15.10 -8.81 26.88
CA PRO A 311 14.40 -10.05 27.18
C PRO A 311 12.87 -9.93 27.04
N GLU A 312 12.24 -10.98 26.51
CA GLU A 312 10.80 -11.06 26.36
C GLU A 312 10.12 -11.17 27.72
N PHE A 313 9.31 -10.18 28.07
CA PHE A 313 8.69 -10.07 29.38
C PHE A 313 7.88 -11.31 29.76
N GLU A 314 7.11 -11.87 28.82
CA GLU A 314 6.26 -13.05 29.05
C GLU A 314 7.05 -14.32 29.39
N ASP A 315 8.20 -14.53 28.73
CA ASP A 315 9.10 -15.64 29.05
C ASP A 315 9.68 -15.44 30.46
N CYS A 316 10.13 -14.22 30.78
CA CYS A 316 10.65 -13.91 32.11
C CYS A 316 9.57 -14.05 33.20
N ARG A 317 8.32 -13.62 32.94
CA ARG A 317 7.19 -13.71 33.87
C ARG A 317 6.86 -15.16 34.19
N ARG A 318 6.76 -16.00 33.16
CA ARG A 318 6.52 -17.43 33.32
C ARG A 318 7.63 -18.10 34.14
N LEU A 319 8.89 -17.81 33.85
CA LEU A 319 10.02 -18.38 34.57
C LEU A 319 10.11 -17.88 36.02
N ALA A 320 9.81 -16.60 36.27
CA ALA A 320 9.73 -16.05 37.62
C ALA A 320 8.66 -16.77 38.46
N ALA A 321 7.47 -16.99 37.89
CA ALA A 321 6.39 -17.73 38.55
C ALA A 321 6.75 -19.20 38.83
N GLN A 322 7.47 -19.85 37.91
CA GLN A 322 7.88 -21.25 38.06
C GLN A 322 9.03 -21.44 39.06
N SER A 323 9.98 -20.50 39.10
CA SER A 323 11.18 -20.59 39.95
C SER A 323 11.00 -19.96 41.33
N GLY A 324 9.97 -19.12 41.52
CA GLY A 324 9.77 -18.32 42.72
C GLY A 324 10.73 -17.13 42.84
N LEU A 325 11.53 -16.85 41.80
CA LEU A 325 12.47 -15.73 41.80
C LEU A 325 11.83 -14.42 41.34
N PRO A 326 12.34 -13.26 41.80
CA PRO A 326 11.91 -11.98 41.27
C PRO A 326 12.14 -11.86 39.76
N LEU A 327 11.16 -11.31 39.03
CA LEU A 327 11.24 -11.07 37.58
C LEU A 327 12.56 -10.37 37.16
N LYS A 328 12.99 -9.37 37.93
CA LYS A 328 14.24 -8.63 37.67
C LYS A 328 15.49 -9.51 37.63
N GLU A 329 15.51 -10.61 38.39
CA GLU A 329 16.64 -11.54 38.40
C GLU A 329 16.65 -12.44 37.18
N ILE A 330 15.47 -12.90 36.75
CA ILE A 330 15.31 -13.61 35.47
C ILE A 330 15.74 -12.71 34.31
N TYR A 331 15.31 -11.45 34.32
CA TYR A 331 15.66 -10.46 33.31
C TYR A 331 17.17 -10.21 33.25
N ALA A 332 17.82 -10.05 34.41
CA ALA A 332 19.26 -9.88 34.51
C ALA A 332 20.04 -11.15 34.12
N ALA A 333 19.49 -12.35 34.33
CA ALA A 333 20.09 -13.60 33.88
C ALA A 333 20.03 -13.72 32.35
N ALA A 334 18.90 -13.37 31.73
CA ALA A 334 18.75 -13.36 30.28
C ALA A 334 19.71 -12.37 29.60
N LEU A 335 19.91 -11.17 30.16
CA LEU A 335 20.87 -10.19 29.64
C LEU A 335 22.34 -10.61 29.76
N ARG A 336 22.67 -11.48 30.71
CA ARG A 336 24.04 -12.00 30.92
C ARG A 336 24.31 -13.30 30.17
N ALA A 337 23.25 -13.96 29.67
CA ALA A 337 23.38 -15.22 28.97
C ALA A 337 24.12 -15.00 27.64
N PRO A 338 25.11 -15.86 27.32
CA PRO A 338 25.81 -15.76 26.05
C PRO A 338 24.84 -16.07 24.90
N GLU A 339 24.98 -15.33 23.80
CA GLU A 339 24.25 -15.67 22.58
C GLU A 339 24.63 -17.08 22.11
N PRO A 340 23.66 -17.88 21.63
CA PRO A 340 23.98 -19.18 21.04
C PRO A 340 24.92 -18.96 19.85
N ARG A 341 26.14 -19.53 19.93
CA ARG A 341 27.06 -19.53 18.79
C ARG A 341 26.38 -20.22 17.62
N ALA A 342 26.18 -19.50 16.52
CA ALA A 342 25.81 -20.11 15.25
C ALA A 342 26.83 -21.22 14.95
N SER A 343 26.39 -22.47 14.83
CA SER A 343 27.26 -23.55 14.37
C SER A 343 27.80 -23.16 13.00
N ALA A 344 29.13 -23.05 12.88
CA ALA A 344 29.80 -22.77 11.62
C ALA A 344 29.57 -23.94 10.65
N SER A 345 28.48 -23.88 9.87
CA SER A 345 28.33 -24.70 8.68
C SER A 345 29.15 -24.06 7.57
N GLY A 346 30.26 -24.74 7.26
CA GLY A 346 31.28 -24.48 6.22
C GLY A 346 31.03 -23.35 5.23
N SER A 347 31.82 -22.28 5.37
CA SER A 347 32.23 -21.44 4.25
C SER A 347 33.47 -22.05 3.58
N PRO A 348 33.55 -22.08 2.23
CA PRO A 348 34.70 -22.63 1.51
C PRO A 348 35.92 -21.72 1.72
N SER A 349 37.06 -22.33 2.00
CA SER A 349 38.35 -21.68 2.17
C SER A 349 38.70 -20.79 0.99
N ALA A 350 38.95 -19.51 1.24
CA ALA A 350 39.62 -18.61 0.30
C ALA A 350 41.04 -19.11 0.03
N PRO A 351 41.56 -19.03 -1.21
CA PRO A 351 42.92 -19.48 -1.51
C PRO A 351 43.95 -18.48 -0.98
N GLU A 352 45.01 -19.00 -0.38
CA GLU A 352 46.17 -18.24 0.12
C GLU A 352 46.89 -17.47 -1.01
N PRO A 353 47.45 -16.29 -0.72
CA PRO A 353 48.21 -15.54 -1.71
C PRO A 353 49.59 -16.14 -1.91
N ARG A 354 49.89 -16.59 -3.13
CA ARG A 354 51.25 -16.96 -3.54
C ARG A 354 52.12 -15.71 -3.63
N ALA A 355 53.26 -15.75 -2.95
CA ALA A 355 54.36 -14.83 -3.14
C ALA A 355 55.07 -15.09 -4.49
N SER A 356 55.39 -14.04 -5.24
CA SER A 356 56.51 -14.06 -6.20
C SER A 356 57.08 -12.66 -6.39
N ALA A 357 58.41 -12.65 -6.52
CA ALA A 357 59.33 -11.55 -6.37
C ALA A 357 59.43 -10.56 -7.56
N SER A 358 59.98 -9.40 -7.21
CA SER A 358 60.99 -8.59 -7.92
C SER A 358 60.62 -7.84 -9.22
N GLY A 359 60.88 -6.53 -9.19
CA GLY A 359 61.40 -5.80 -10.36
C GLY A 359 60.87 -4.38 -10.56
N SER A 360 61.43 -3.39 -9.86
CA SER A 360 61.39 -1.98 -10.29
C SER A 360 62.46 -1.76 -11.40
N PRO A 361 62.36 -0.71 -12.26
CA PRO A 361 62.89 0.58 -11.83
C PRO A 361 62.20 1.86 -12.38
N SER A 362 62.24 2.91 -11.53
CA SER A 362 62.52 4.34 -11.79
C SER A 362 61.64 5.21 -12.74
N ALA A 363 60.92 6.19 -12.13
CA ALA A 363 61.00 7.67 -12.23
C ALA A 363 61.14 8.38 -13.62
N PRO A 364 60.74 9.68 -13.82
CA PRO A 364 60.64 10.75 -12.81
C PRO A 364 59.47 11.77 -12.92
N GLU A 365 59.36 12.59 -11.86
CA GLU A 365 58.53 13.80 -11.72
C GLU A 365 58.86 14.91 -12.72
N PRO A 366 58.01 15.96 -12.78
CA PRO A 366 58.57 17.31 -12.71
C PRO A 366 57.83 18.25 -11.73
N ARG A 367 58.64 18.78 -10.81
CA ARG A 367 58.84 20.19 -10.38
C ARG A 367 57.66 21.17 -10.29
N ALA A 368 57.57 21.75 -9.10
CA ALA A 368 56.85 22.97 -8.74
C ALA A 368 57.39 24.25 -9.39
N SER A 369 56.50 25.24 -9.56
CA SER A 369 56.84 26.66 -9.54
C SER A 369 55.77 27.46 -8.80
N ALA A 370 56.23 28.26 -7.85
CA ALA A 370 55.46 29.10 -6.95
C ALA A 370 54.86 30.35 -7.62
N SER A 371 53.81 30.92 -7.02
CA SER A 371 53.72 32.32 -6.54
C SER A 371 52.28 32.87 -6.57
N GLY A 372 51.90 33.60 -5.50
CA GLY A 372 50.88 34.65 -5.58
C GLY A 372 49.55 34.44 -4.85
N SER A 373 49.54 34.64 -3.52
CA SER A 373 48.42 35.31 -2.80
C SER A 373 48.84 36.79 -2.60
N PRO A 374 47.97 37.79 -2.39
CA PRO A 374 46.62 37.77 -1.79
C PRO A 374 45.55 38.56 -2.60
N SER A 375 44.25 38.48 -2.35
CA SER A 375 43.54 39.34 -1.39
C SER A 375 42.02 39.22 -1.62
N ALA A 376 41.23 39.21 -0.54
CA ALA A 376 39.78 39.37 -0.56
C ALA A 376 39.42 40.85 -0.34
N PRO A 377 38.23 41.30 -0.79
CA PRO A 377 37.34 41.98 0.16
C PRO A 377 35.83 41.61 0.04
N GLU A 378 35.23 41.56 1.22
CA GLU A 378 33.82 41.71 1.68
C GLU A 378 32.63 41.81 0.70
N PRO A 379 31.46 41.22 1.04
CA PRO A 379 30.16 41.70 0.59
C PRO A 379 29.53 42.66 1.62
N ARG A 380 29.10 43.83 1.13
CA ARG A 380 28.34 44.85 1.88
C ARG A 380 26.93 44.37 2.25
N ALA A 381 26.49 44.77 3.44
CA ALA A 381 25.13 44.65 3.95
C ALA A 381 24.25 45.88 3.63
N SER A 382 22.93 45.62 3.59
CA SER A 382 21.76 46.44 3.96
C SER A 382 21.31 47.66 3.14
N ALA A 383 20.06 47.60 2.68
CA ALA A 383 18.94 48.57 2.88
C ALA A 383 17.68 47.96 2.19
N SER A 384 16.57 47.59 2.83
CA SER A 384 15.52 48.33 3.56
C SER A 384 14.77 49.40 2.73
N GLY A 385 13.45 49.20 2.60
CA GLY A 385 12.43 50.12 2.06
C GLY A 385 11.70 49.49 0.86
N SER A 386 10.38 49.34 0.80
CA SER A 386 9.24 49.80 1.60
C SER A 386 8.08 48.85 1.39
#